data_AF-A0A0U3BGA7-F1
#
_entry.id   AF-A0A0U3BGA7-F1
#
_cell.length_a   1.000
_cell.length_b   1.000
_cell.length_c   1.000
_cell.angle_alpha   90.00
_cell.angle_beta   90.00
_cell.angle_gamma   90.00
#
_symmetry.space_group_name_H-M   'P 1'
#
loop_
_entity.id
_entity.type
_entity.pdbx_description
1 polymer ?
#
loop_
_entity_poly.entity_id
_entity_poly.type
_entity_poly.pdbx_seq_one_letter_code
_entity_poly.pdbx_strand_id
1 'polypeptide(L)'
;VYAKKLGVNIDELIVSQPDTGEQALEIVDTLVRSNAIDILVVDSVAALVPRAEIEGEMGDSHVGLQARLMSQALRKLTGSISRSRCMVIFINQVRMKIGVMYGNPETTTGGNALKFYASVRLDIRRTGQIKDRDEITGNTTRVKVVKNKVAPPFKQ
;
A
#
# COMPACT_ATOMS: atom_id res chain seq x y z
N VAL A 1 18.39 1.05 11.49
CA VAL A 1 19.46 2.04 11.11
C VAL A 1 18.99 3.05 10.06
N TYR A 2 18.32 2.65 8.96
CA TYR A 2 17.88 3.61 7.92
C TYR A 2 16.74 4.55 8.36
N ALA A 3 15.66 4.04 8.97
CA ALA A 3 14.52 4.86 9.41
C ALA A 3 14.93 5.97 10.41
N LYS A 4 15.86 5.69 11.34
CA LYS A 4 16.42 6.69 12.26
C LYS A 4 17.17 7.81 11.51
N LYS A 5 17.91 7.47 10.44
CA LYS A 5 18.58 8.45 9.57
C LYS A 5 17.59 9.34 8.81
N LEU A 6 16.37 8.85 8.57
CA LEU A 6 15.27 9.62 7.98
C LEU A 6 14.46 10.43 9.01
N GLY A 7 14.88 10.44 10.28
CA GLY A 7 14.23 11.21 11.35
C GLY A 7 13.05 10.51 12.03
N VAL A 8 12.85 9.20 11.78
CA VAL A 8 11.79 8.44 12.47
C VAL A 8 12.22 8.15 13.92
N ASN A 9 11.33 8.41 14.87
CA ASN A 9 11.49 7.96 16.26
C ASN A 9 11.25 6.44 16.34
N ILE A 10 12.32 5.65 16.44
CA ILE A 10 12.24 4.18 16.43
C ILE A 10 11.68 3.64 17.73
N ASP A 11 11.88 4.35 18.84
CA ASP A 11 11.49 3.87 20.17
C ASP A 11 9.97 3.94 20.38
N GLU A 12 9.29 4.85 19.67
CA GLU A 12 7.83 5.01 19.67
C GLU A 12 7.15 4.35 18.45
N LEU A 13 7.91 3.87 17.48
CA LEU A 13 7.35 3.25 16.28
C LEU A 13 6.84 1.84 16.59
N ILE A 14 5.53 1.67 16.57
CA ILE A 14 4.91 0.34 16.65
C ILE A 14 5.12 -0.40 15.32
N VAL A 15 5.68 -1.60 15.41
CA VAL A 15 5.91 -2.49 14.26
C VAL A 15 5.16 -3.79 14.47
N SER A 16 4.50 -4.27 13.42
CA SER A 16 3.86 -5.58 13.39
C SER A 16 4.28 -6.31 12.12
N GLN A 17 4.67 -7.58 12.26
CA GLN A 17 4.99 -8.47 11.15
C GLN A 17 3.96 -9.61 11.14
N PRO A 18 2.83 -9.43 10.45
CA PRO A 18 1.77 -10.43 10.38
C PRO A 18 2.19 -11.60 9.48
N ASP A 19 1.71 -12.79 9.83
CA ASP A 19 1.91 -14.04 9.09
C ASP A 19 1.00 -14.12 7.87
N THR A 20 -0.23 -13.58 7.94
CA THR A 20 -1.21 -13.63 6.84
C THR A 20 -1.83 -12.27 6.54
N GLY A 21 -2.36 -12.12 5.33
CA GLY A 21 -3.05 -10.90 4.89
C GLY A 21 -4.31 -10.60 5.72
N GLU A 22 -5.05 -11.61 6.16
CA GLU A 22 -6.19 -11.47 7.07
C GLU A 22 -5.74 -10.88 8.40
N GLN A 23 -4.74 -11.48 9.03
CA GLN A 23 -4.20 -11.04 10.31
C GLN A 23 -3.68 -9.60 10.22
N ALA A 24 -2.96 -9.27 9.15
CA ALA A 24 -2.49 -7.91 8.89
C ALA A 24 -3.64 -6.90 8.91
N LEU A 25 -4.72 -7.18 8.17
CA LEU A 25 -5.86 -6.29 8.04
C LEU A 25 -6.71 -6.20 9.32
N GLU A 26 -6.76 -7.28 10.12
CA GLU A 26 -7.38 -7.28 11.45
C GLU A 26 -6.60 -6.42 12.45
N ILE A 27 -5.27 -6.48 12.41
CA ILE A 27 -4.39 -5.62 13.23
C ILE A 27 -4.62 -4.16 12.85
N VAL A 28 -4.66 -3.84 11.54
CA VAL A 28 -4.98 -2.48 11.07
C VAL A 28 -6.31 -2.00 11.63
N ASP A 29 -7.35 -2.82 11.53
CA ASP A 29 -8.70 -2.45 11.97
C ASP A 29 -8.76 -2.25 13.51
N THR A 30 -8.01 -3.05 14.26
CA THR A 30 -7.90 -2.94 15.72
C THR A 30 -7.17 -1.66 16.14
N LEU A 31 -6.04 -1.36 15.50
CA LEU A 31 -5.26 -0.14 15.76
C LEU A 31 -6.01 1.13 15.37
N VAL A 32 -6.74 1.10 14.25
CA VAL A 32 -7.59 2.23 13.83
C VAL A 32 -8.72 2.46 14.84
N ARG A 33 -9.35 1.39 15.32
CA ARG A 33 -10.45 1.49 16.31
C ARG A 33 -10.02 1.95 17.69
N SER A 34 -8.77 1.68 18.09
CA SER A 34 -8.27 2.11 19.39
C SER A 34 -8.14 3.63 19.50
N ASN A 35 -8.11 4.34 18.35
CA ASN A 35 -7.81 5.77 18.25
C ASN A 35 -6.47 6.16 18.89
N ALA A 36 -5.57 5.19 19.12
CA ALA A 36 -4.24 5.44 19.66
C ALA A 36 -3.21 5.78 18.58
N ILE A 37 -3.57 5.61 17.30
CA ILE A 37 -2.68 5.76 16.16
C ILE A 37 -3.21 6.83 15.22
N ASP A 38 -2.39 7.84 14.94
CA ASP A 38 -2.71 8.90 13.98
C ASP A 38 -2.35 8.51 12.54
N ILE A 39 -1.26 7.74 12.34
CA ILE A 39 -0.79 7.30 11.02
C ILE A 39 -0.42 5.82 11.07
N LEU A 40 -1.00 5.04 10.17
CA LEU A 40 -0.67 3.62 9.98
C LEU A 40 -0.23 3.39 8.54
N VAL A 41 0.85 2.64 8.36
CA VAL A 41 1.37 2.26 7.04
C VAL A 41 1.34 0.74 6.88
N VAL A 42 0.77 0.26 5.78
CA VAL A 42 0.82 -1.15 5.36
C VAL A 42 1.82 -1.29 4.23
N ASP A 43 2.96 -1.92 4.51
CA ASP A 43 4.03 -2.21 3.56
C ASP A 43 4.19 -3.72 3.38
N SER A 44 3.62 -4.36 2.36
CA SER A 44 2.85 -3.78 1.24
C SER A 44 1.62 -4.63 0.90
N VAL A 45 0.70 -4.08 0.10
CA VAL A 45 -0.50 -4.81 -0.37
C VAL A 45 -0.14 -6.11 -1.08
N ALA A 46 0.97 -6.14 -1.82
CA ALA A 46 1.40 -7.34 -2.54
C ALA A 46 1.77 -8.48 -1.59
N ALA A 47 2.20 -8.16 -0.36
CA ALA A 47 2.57 -9.12 0.68
C ALA A 47 1.38 -9.53 1.56
N LEU A 48 0.18 -9.00 1.33
CA LEU A 48 -1.04 -9.44 2.02
C LEU A 48 -1.52 -10.75 1.41
N VAL A 49 -0.78 -11.83 1.63
CA VAL A 49 -1.07 -13.17 1.10
C VAL A 49 -2.14 -13.83 1.98
N PRO A 50 -3.28 -14.26 1.40
CA PRO A 50 -4.32 -14.95 2.15
C PRO A 50 -3.80 -16.23 2.80
N ARG A 51 -4.31 -16.57 3.99
CA ARG A 51 -3.90 -17.79 4.72
C ARG A 51 -3.97 -19.05 3.86
N ALA A 52 -5.06 -19.23 3.12
CA ALA A 52 -5.23 -20.41 2.27
C ALA A 52 -4.17 -20.51 1.15
N GLU A 53 -3.56 -19.40 0.74
CA GLU A 53 -2.45 -19.41 -0.22
C GLU A 53 -1.10 -19.72 0.45
N ILE A 54 -0.93 -19.36 1.73
CA ILE A 54 0.27 -19.70 2.51
C ILE A 54 0.28 -21.19 2.89
N GLU A 55 -0.89 -21.74 3.23
CA GLU A 55 -1.06 -23.13 3.63
C GLU A 55 -1.16 -24.10 2.43
N GLY A 56 -1.43 -23.58 1.22
CA GLY A 56 -1.51 -24.36 0.00
C GLY A 56 -0.14 -24.73 -0.60
N GLU A 57 -0.14 -25.55 -1.64
CA GLU A 57 1.08 -25.93 -2.34
C GLU A 57 1.45 -24.91 -3.43
N MET A 58 2.75 -24.82 -3.74
CA MET A 58 3.21 -24.00 -4.86
C MET A 58 2.64 -24.54 -6.18
N GLY A 59 1.79 -23.75 -6.83
CA GLY A 59 1.10 -24.13 -8.06
C GLY A 59 -0.41 -24.28 -7.89
N ASP A 60 -0.92 -24.26 -6.66
CA ASP A 60 -2.35 -24.25 -6.41
C ASP A 60 -3.02 -23.00 -6.96
N SER A 61 -4.18 -23.20 -7.59
CA SER A 61 -4.91 -22.14 -8.26
C SER A 61 -5.82 -21.41 -7.28
N HIS A 62 -5.34 -20.30 -6.73
CA HIS A 62 -6.11 -19.41 -5.85
C HIS A 62 -6.55 -18.13 -6.56
N VAL A 63 -7.35 -18.28 -7.62
CA VAL A 63 -7.74 -17.16 -8.49
C VAL A 63 -8.49 -16.07 -7.71
N GLY A 64 -7.87 -14.89 -7.62
CA GLY A 64 -8.50 -13.68 -7.11
C GLY A 64 -8.74 -13.66 -5.59
N LEU A 65 -8.12 -14.57 -4.84
CA LEU A 65 -8.33 -14.68 -3.38
C LEU A 65 -7.92 -13.39 -2.65
N GLN A 66 -6.74 -12.86 -2.96
CA GLN A 66 -6.27 -11.59 -2.42
C GLN A 66 -7.19 -10.41 -2.78
N ALA A 67 -7.73 -10.36 -3.99
CA ALA A 67 -8.65 -9.30 -4.41
C ALA A 67 -9.97 -9.33 -3.62
N ARG A 68 -10.47 -10.52 -3.30
CA ARG A 68 -11.66 -10.71 -2.45
C ARG A 68 -11.38 -10.31 -1.01
N LEU A 69 -10.25 -10.73 -0.45
CA LEU A 69 -9.78 -10.33 0.88
C LEU A 69 -9.74 -8.81 1.01
N MET A 70 -9.05 -8.13 0.09
CA MET A 70 -8.96 -6.66 0.07
C MET A 70 -10.33 -5.99 -0.03
N SER A 71 -11.23 -6.52 -0.85
CA SER A 71 -12.59 -5.96 -1.00
C SER A 71 -13.42 -6.07 0.28
N GLN A 72 -13.32 -7.19 0.99
CA GLN A 72 -14.02 -7.40 2.25
C GLN A 72 -13.43 -6.55 3.37
N ALA A 73 -12.10 -6.55 3.50
CA ALA A 73 -11.39 -5.80 4.53
C ALA A 73 -11.59 -4.30 4.38
N LEU A 74 -11.40 -3.74 3.17
CA LEU A 74 -11.57 -2.31 2.94
C LEU A 74 -13.00 -1.83 3.18
N ARG A 75 -14.01 -2.68 2.94
CA ARG A 75 -15.40 -2.35 3.25
C ARG A 75 -15.61 -2.13 4.75
N LYS A 76 -14.99 -2.96 5.60
CA LYS A 76 -15.04 -2.81 7.07
C LYS A 76 -14.17 -1.63 7.53
N LEU A 77 -12.92 -1.62 7.09
CA LEU A 77 -11.91 -0.61 7.46
C LEU A 77 -12.35 0.81 7.13
N THR A 78 -13.00 1.04 5.99
CA THR A 78 -13.44 2.40 5.61
C THR A 78 -14.36 3.01 6.65
N GLY A 79 -15.25 2.20 7.26
CA GLY A 79 -16.11 2.67 8.34
C GLY A 79 -15.34 2.95 9.64
N SER A 80 -14.37 2.11 9.99
CA SER A 80 -13.50 2.35 11.15
C SER A 80 -12.66 3.61 10.97
N ILE A 81 -12.02 3.76 9.80
CA ILE A 81 -11.16 4.89 9.45
C ILE A 81 -11.93 6.20 9.49
N SER A 82 -13.15 6.26 8.92
CA SER A 82 -13.93 7.50 8.87
C SER A 82 -14.38 8.02 10.22
N ARG A 83 -14.52 7.13 11.22
CA ARG A 83 -14.84 7.49 12.61
C ARG A 83 -13.61 7.76 13.46
N SER A 84 -12.44 7.33 13.00
CA SER A 84 -11.16 7.59 13.63
C SER A 84 -10.53 8.89 13.10
N ARG A 85 -9.47 9.36 13.75
CA ARG A 85 -8.55 10.37 13.19
C ARG A 85 -7.30 9.76 12.56
N CYS A 86 -7.32 8.45 12.28
CA CYS A 86 -6.18 7.73 11.73
C CYS A 86 -6.12 7.86 10.19
N MET A 87 -4.96 8.26 9.67
CA MET A 87 -4.62 8.11 8.26
C MET A 87 -4.03 6.72 8.01
N VAL A 88 -4.59 5.98 7.05
CA VAL A 88 -4.06 4.66 6.64
C VAL A 88 -3.45 4.77 5.25
N ILE A 89 -2.16 4.42 5.14
CA ILE A 89 -1.38 4.43 3.90
C ILE A 89 -1.10 2.99 3.48
N PHE A 90 -1.46 2.65 2.25
CA PHE A 90 -1.11 1.36 1.65
C PHE A 90 0.00 1.55 0.62
N ILE A 91 1.13 0.90 0.82
CA ILE A 91 2.18 0.79 -0.20
C ILE A 91 1.81 -0.36 -1.13
N ASN A 92 1.93 -0.14 -2.43
CA ASN A 92 1.59 -1.13 -3.43
C ASN A 92 2.61 -1.12 -4.57
N GLN A 93 2.71 -2.24 -5.25
CA GLN A 93 3.65 -2.48 -6.31
C GLN A 93 2.93 -2.48 -7.65
N VAL A 94 3.63 -2.01 -8.68
CA VAL A 94 3.16 -2.10 -10.06
C VAL A 94 3.44 -3.52 -10.57
N ARG A 95 2.50 -4.04 -11.36
CA ARG A 95 2.58 -5.28 -12.14
C ARG A 95 2.14 -4.99 -13.56
N MET A 96 2.52 -5.82 -14.51
CA MET A 96 2.03 -5.73 -15.89
C MET A 96 0.92 -6.74 -16.11
N LYS A 97 -0.19 -6.30 -16.71
CA LYS A 97 -1.28 -7.21 -17.10
C LYS A 97 -0.92 -7.85 -18.44
N ILE A 98 -0.72 -9.17 -18.43
CA ILE A 98 -0.46 -9.96 -19.63
C ILE A 98 -1.68 -9.89 -20.56
N GLY A 99 -1.45 -9.74 -21.87
CA GLY A 99 -2.50 -9.77 -22.89
C GLY A 99 -3.18 -8.42 -23.18
N VAL A 100 -2.72 -7.30 -22.61
CA VAL A 100 -3.20 -5.96 -22.97
C VAL A 100 -2.46 -5.49 -24.22
N MET A 101 -3.16 -5.43 -25.36
CA MET A 101 -2.60 -4.96 -26.65
C MET A 101 -2.75 -3.44 -26.88
N TYR A 102 -3.59 -2.75 -26.09
CA TYR A 102 -3.84 -1.31 -26.20
C TYR A 102 -4.03 -0.65 -24.82
N GLY A 103 -3.49 0.56 -24.63
CA GLY A 103 -3.55 1.31 -23.38
C GLY A 103 -2.39 1.02 -22.41
N ASN A 104 -2.48 1.54 -21.17
CA ASN A 104 -1.46 1.32 -20.15
C ASN A 104 -1.59 -0.11 -19.56
N PRO A 105 -0.58 -0.99 -19.71
CA PRO A 105 -0.61 -2.35 -19.17
C PRO A 105 -0.36 -2.42 -17.65
N GLU A 106 0.02 -1.32 -17.02
CA GLU A 106 0.31 -1.27 -15.58
C GLU A 106 -0.95 -1.47 -14.74
N THR A 107 -0.84 -2.37 -13.77
CA THR A 107 -1.84 -2.63 -12.74
C THR A 107 -1.18 -2.69 -11.37
N THR A 108 -1.99 -2.73 -10.32
CA THR A 108 -1.55 -2.84 -8.93
C THR A 108 -2.10 -4.12 -8.32
N THR A 109 -1.39 -4.69 -7.35
CA THR A 109 -1.84 -5.90 -6.63
C THR A 109 -3.06 -5.63 -5.74
N GLY A 110 -3.74 -6.70 -5.27
CA GLY A 110 -4.91 -6.58 -4.38
C GLY A 110 -6.24 -6.24 -5.07
N GLY A 111 -6.32 -6.39 -6.40
CA GLY A 111 -7.53 -6.12 -7.17
C GLY A 111 -7.87 -4.63 -7.30
N ASN A 112 -9.16 -4.32 -7.47
CA ASN A 112 -9.61 -2.95 -7.74
C ASN A 112 -10.11 -2.20 -6.50
N ALA A 113 -10.43 -2.88 -5.39
CA ALA A 113 -11.06 -2.27 -4.23
C ALA A 113 -10.28 -1.05 -3.71
N LEU A 114 -8.97 -1.20 -3.49
CA LEU A 114 -8.13 -0.12 -2.99
C LEU A 114 -8.16 1.13 -3.91
N LYS A 115 -8.25 0.92 -5.22
CA LYS A 115 -8.35 2.03 -6.19
C LYS A 115 -9.60 2.88 -5.96
N PHE A 116 -10.71 2.28 -5.52
CA PHE A 116 -11.97 2.98 -5.25
C PHE A 116 -12.06 3.57 -3.85
N TYR A 117 -11.61 2.82 -2.84
CA TYR A 117 -11.66 3.25 -1.44
C TYR A 117 -10.66 4.36 -1.14
N ALA A 118 -9.45 4.33 -1.71
CA ALA A 118 -8.44 5.36 -1.47
C ALA A 118 -8.95 6.78 -1.80
N SER A 119 -8.78 7.71 -0.86
CA SER A 119 -9.10 9.13 -1.07
C SER A 119 -8.06 9.82 -1.94
N VAL A 120 -6.79 9.45 -1.79
CA VAL A 120 -5.66 9.93 -2.58
C VAL A 120 -4.87 8.74 -3.10
N ARG A 121 -4.37 8.82 -4.33
CA ARG A 121 -3.41 7.85 -4.88
C ARG A 121 -2.24 8.59 -5.48
N LEU A 122 -1.04 8.12 -5.14
CA LEU A 122 0.23 8.67 -5.58
C LEU A 122 0.96 7.63 -6.43
N ASP A 123 1.39 8.01 -7.62
CA ASP A 123 2.32 7.24 -8.45
C ASP A 123 3.71 7.86 -8.28
N ILE A 124 4.64 7.10 -7.68
CA ILE A 124 6.00 7.52 -7.38
C ILE A 124 6.98 6.83 -8.32
N ARG A 125 7.81 7.61 -9.02
CA ARG A 125 8.81 7.08 -9.95
C ARG A 125 10.15 7.78 -9.80
N ARG A 126 11.22 7.01 -9.81
CA ARG A 126 12.58 7.54 -10.02
C ARG A 126 12.70 8.03 -11.45
N THR A 127 13.07 9.29 -11.64
CA THR A 127 13.25 9.92 -12.95
C THR A 127 14.71 10.16 -13.30
N GLY A 128 15.61 10.08 -12.32
CA GLY A 128 17.03 10.29 -12.55
C GLY A 128 17.89 10.00 -11.32
N GLN A 129 19.17 10.33 -11.46
CA GLN A 129 20.19 10.23 -10.42
C GLN A 129 20.63 11.63 -10.02
N ILE A 130 20.85 11.82 -8.72
CA ILE A 130 21.57 12.97 -8.18
C ILE A 130 23.02 12.51 -8.05
N LYS A 131 23.93 13.23 -8.70
CA LYS A 131 25.36 12.93 -8.70
C LYS A 131 26.13 14.06 -8.06
N ASP A 132 27.10 13.71 -7.23
CA ASP A 132 28.17 14.60 -6.82
C ASP A 132 29.47 14.09 -7.47
N ARG A 133 29.91 14.79 -8.51
CA ARG A 133 30.99 14.34 -9.41
C ARG A 133 30.68 12.93 -9.97
N ASP A 134 31.46 11.93 -9.56
CA ASP A 134 31.31 10.54 -10.00
C ASP A 134 30.46 9.68 -9.04
N GLU A 135 30.11 10.21 -7.86
CA GLU A 135 29.35 9.48 -6.85
C GLU A 135 27.83 9.74 -7.00
N ILE A 136 27.05 8.66 -7.01
CA ILE A 136 25.58 8.76 -6.99
C ILE A 136 25.13 8.94 -5.54
N THR A 137 24.78 10.16 -5.17
CA THR A 137 24.38 10.54 -3.82
C THR A 137 22.88 10.44 -3.58
N GLY A 138 22.07 10.32 -4.65
CA GLY A 138 20.62 10.22 -4.50
C GLY A 138 19.83 9.99 -5.79
N ASN A 139 18.51 10.12 -5.67
CA ASN A 139 17.57 9.85 -6.73
C ASN A 139 16.62 11.03 -6.93
N THR A 140 16.52 11.52 -8.16
CA THR A 140 15.42 12.42 -8.54
C THR A 140 14.16 11.59 -8.65
N THR A 141 13.11 11.99 -7.94
CA THR A 141 11.85 11.26 -7.85
C THR A 141 10.69 12.19 -8.19
N ARG A 142 9.76 11.72 -9.02
CA ARG A 142 8.52 12.41 -9.35
C ARG A 142 7.35 11.66 -8.71
N VAL A 143 6.45 12.42 -8.10
CA VAL A 143 5.20 11.89 -7.53
C VAL A 143 4.02 12.53 -8.25
N LYS A 144 3.19 11.71 -8.90
CA LYS A 144 1.97 12.17 -9.57
C LYS A 144 0.74 11.82 -8.73
N VAL A 145 -0.14 12.80 -8.51
CA VAL A 145 -1.45 12.56 -7.88
C VAL A 145 -2.41 12.00 -8.93
N VAL A 146 -2.53 10.68 -8.98
CA VAL A 146 -3.38 9.97 -9.96
C VAL A 146 -4.85 9.85 -9.53
N LYS A 147 -5.14 10.09 -8.24
CA LYS A 147 -6.49 10.22 -7.71
C LYS A 147 -6.48 11.20 -6.54
N ASN A 148 -7.49 12.08 -6.48
CA ASN A 148 -7.71 12.97 -5.36
C ASN A 148 -9.22 13.19 -5.17
N LYS A 149 -9.74 12.93 -3.96
CA LYS A 149 -11.13 13.19 -3.58
C LYS A 149 -11.31 14.45 -2.73
N VAL A 150 -10.23 15.10 -2.31
CA VAL A 150 -10.26 16.23 -1.35
C VAL A 150 -9.80 17.55 -1.97
N ALA A 151 -9.24 17.52 -3.17
CA ALA A 151 -8.86 18.69 -3.96
C ALA A 151 -8.80 18.31 -5.47
N PRO A 152 -8.67 19.28 -6.39
CA PRO A 152 -8.52 18.99 -7.81
C PRO A 152 -7.34 18.01 -8.07
N PRO A 153 -7.54 16.92 -8.82
CA PRO A 153 -6.49 15.97 -9.17
C PRO A 153 -5.53 16.53 -10.24
N PHE A 154 -4.45 15.79 -10.53
CA PHE A 154 -3.49 16.04 -11.63
C PHE A 154 -2.61 17.28 -11.53
N LYS A 155 -2.43 17.85 -10.35
CA LYS A 155 -1.27 18.73 -10.09
C LYS A 155 0.01 17.88 -10.17
N GLN A 156 0.96 18.31 -11.00
CA GLN A 156 2.30 17.70 -11.15
C GLN A 156 3.32 18.48 -10.33
#